data_AF-Q1IC06-F1
#
_entry.id   AF-Q1IC06-F1
#
_cell.length_a   1.000
_cell.length_b   1.000
_cell.length_c   1.000
_cell.angle_alpha   90.00
_cell.angle_beta   90.00
_cell.angle_gamma   90.00
#
_symmetry.space_group_name_H-M   'P 1'
#
loop_
_entity.id
_entity.type
_entity.pdbx_description
1 polymer ?
#
loop_
_entity_poly.entity_id
_entity_poly.type
_entity_poly.pdbx_seq_one_letter_code
_entity_poly.pdbx_strand_id
1 'polypeptide(L)'
;MQALQVSRYLGLWHEEFERNAWQYHVAMMEGHNVPEDHKRKYCEELLADQKLGQNRFVLNHGFYVGLNAEHPRKYFALQVALYNLLANFHARRIKAATAWLERRGLLDPAPRRLLRPHSPEWFASLREWDPKQAAMTAAATTVAGTFNVCSICADDPARDYALVRPPAAGPGTIRLCDDCFGIQSIDNSLEPF
;
A
#
# COMPACT_ATOMS: atom_id res chain seq x y z
N MET A 1 -24.24 -13.91 -0.52
CA MET A 1 -24.45 -12.45 -0.63
C MET A 1 -25.43 -11.94 0.42
N GLN A 2 -26.64 -12.48 0.50
CA GLN A 2 -27.66 -12.05 1.48
C GLN A 2 -27.19 -12.15 2.94
N ALA A 3 -26.49 -13.23 3.31
CA ALA A 3 -25.92 -13.38 4.65
C ALA A 3 -24.93 -12.27 5.05
N LEU A 4 -24.07 -11.80 4.14
CA LEU A 4 -23.09 -10.72 4.41
C LEU A 4 -23.75 -9.35 4.54
N GLN A 5 -24.85 -9.13 3.83
CA GLN A 5 -25.63 -7.89 3.92
C GLN A 5 -26.42 -7.86 5.22
N VAL A 6 -27.08 -8.96 5.57
CA VAL A 6 -27.87 -9.06 6.81
C VAL A 6 -26.97 -8.99 8.05
N SER A 7 -25.79 -9.60 8.02
CA SER A 7 -24.84 -9.53 9.14
C SER A 7 -24.08 -8.21 9.25
N ARG A 8 -24.26 -7.29 8.29
CA ARG A 8 -23.49 -6.04 8.16
C ARG A 8 -21.97 -6.24 8.13
N TYR A 9 -21.50 -7.46 7.86
CA TYR A 9 -20.08 -7.81 7.90
C TYR A 9 -19.23 -6.89 7.01
N LEU A 10 -19.73 -6.54 5.82
CA LEU A 10 -19.06 -5.63 4.88
C LEU A 10 -19.04 -4.17 5.34
N GLY A 11 -19.76 -3.82 6.41
CA GLY A 11 -19.87 -2.46 6.98
C GLY A 11 -19.27 -2.32 8.38
N LEU A 12 -18.82 -3.40 9.02
CA LEU A 12 -18.22 -3.34 10.37
C LEU A 12 -17.03 -2.38 10.47
N TRP A 13 -16.27 -2.23 9.37
CA TRP A 13 -15.18 -1.27 9.30
C TRP A 13 -15.63 0.17 9.52
N HIS A 14 -16.89 0.50 9.18
CA HIS A 14 -17.41 1.85 9.27
C HIS A 14 -17.60 2.26 10.73
N GLU A 15 -18.26 1.39 11.52
CA GLU A 15 -18.46 1.61 12.96
C GLU A 15 -17.10 1.64 13.70
N GLU A 16 -16.16 0.78 13.33
CA GLU A 16 -14.80 0.80 13.87
C GLU A 16 -14.03 2.07 13.48
N PHE A 17 -14.21 2.57 12.26
CA PHE A 17 -13.62 3.83 11.81
C PHE A 17 -14.19 5.02 12.59
N GLU A 18 -15.51 5.10 12.76
CA GLU A 18 -16.16 6.19 13.49
C GLU A 18 -15.71 6.24 14.95
N ARG A 19 -15.70 5.08 15.64
CA ARG A 19 -15.27 4.99 17.04
C ARG A 19 -13.80 5.34 17.24
N ASN A 20 -12.95 5.03 16.24
CA ASN A 20 -11.50 5.18 16.34
C ASN A 20 -10.94 6.21 15.35
N ALA A 21 -11.74 7.20 14.94
CA ALA A 21 -11.37 8.15 13.88
C ALA A 21 -10.04 8.88 14.16
N TRP A 22 -9.72 9.08 15.45
CA TRP A 22 -8.47 9.69 15.90
C TRP A 22 -7.21 8.94 15.45
N GLN A 23 -7.30 7.64 15.19
CA GLN A 23 -6.16 6.80 14.79
C GLN A 23 -5.70 7.04 13.35
N TYR A 24 -6.52 7.69 12.50
CA TYR A 24 -6.30 7.73 11.05
C TYR A 24 -5.67 9.04 10.55
N HIS A 25 -5.45 10.02 11.43
CA HIS A 25 -4.85 11.30 11.10
C HIS A 25 -4.11 11.89 12.31
N VAL A 26 -2.85 12.29 12.13
CA VAL A 26 -2.00 12.78 13.24
C VAL A 26 -2.63 13.96 14.00
N ALA A 27 -3.25 14.90 13.29
CA ALA A 27 -3.93 16.04 13.92
C ALA A 27 -5.13 15.61 14.80
N MET A 28 -5.86 14.57 14.39
CA MET A 28 -6.96 14.04 15.21
C MET A 28 -6.41 13.27 16.42
N MET A 29 -5.31 12.53 16.25
CA MET A 29 -4.62 11.85 17.35
C MET A 29 -4.09 12.84 18.40
N GLU A 30 -3.51 13.95 17.96
CA GLU A 30 -3.05 15.04 18.83
C GLU A 30 -4.21 15.66 19.60
N GLY A 31 -5.31 16.01 18.92
CA GLY A 31 -6.49 16.61 19.53
C GLY A 31 -7.40 15.65 20.32
N HIS A 32 -7.15 14.34 20.28
CA HIS A 32 -8.01 13.37 20.95
C HIS A 32 -7.78 13.36 22.48
N ASN A 33 -8.87 13.34 23.24
CA ASN A 33 -8.87 13.42 24.71
C ASN A 33 -8.67 12.04 25.36
N VAL A 34 -7.55 11.39 25.05
CA VAL A 34 -7.07 10.20 25.75
C VAL A 34 -5.66 10.49 26.28
N PRO A 35 -5.21 9.82 27.37
CA PRO A 35 -3.88 10.03 27.92
C PRO A 35 -2.78 9.82 26.87
N GLU A 36 -1.72 10.64 26.90
CA GLU A 36 -0.61 10.55 25.94
C GLU A 36 0.08 9.17 25.98
N ASP A 37 0.17 8.53 27.15
CA ASP A 37 0.72 7.18 27.28
C ASP A 37 -0.16 6.13 26.58
N HIS A 38 -1.48 6.33 26.53
CA HIS A 38 -2.38 5.47 25.75
C HIS A 38 -2.09 5.63 24.26
N LYS A 39 -1.96 6.87 23.77
CA LYS A 39 -1.62 7.14 22.36
C LYS A 39 -0.26 6.55 22.01
N ARG A 40 0.73 6.70 22.89
CA ARG A 40 2.07 6.14 22.73
C ARG A 40 2.02 4.63 22.59
N LYS A 41 1.41 3.95 23.57
CA LYS A 41 1.28 2.49 23.57
C LYS A 41 0.60 1.99 22.31
N TYR A 42 -0.51 2.62 21.90
CA TYR A 42 -1.19 2.32 20.65
C TYR A 42 -0.25 2.43 19.43
N CYS A 43 0.51 3.52 19.32
CA CYS A 43 1.41 3.74 18.20
C CYS A 43 2.55 2.71 18.17
N GLU A 44 3.16 2.44 19.32
CA GLU A 44 4.25 1.48 19.46
C GLU A 44 3.80 0.06 19.13
N GLU A 45 2.65 -0.37 19.66
CA GLU A 45 2.05 -1.68 19.37
C GLU A 45 1.71 -1.81 17.88
N LEU A 46 1.09 -0.78 17.29
CA LEU A 46 0.75 -0.80 15.86
C LEU A 46 2.00 -0.92 14.97
N LEU A 47 3.10 -0.22 15.30
CA LEU A 47 4.35 -0.30 14.56
C LEU A 47 5.10 -1.61 14.82
N ALA A 48 5.01 -2.16 16.03
CA ALA A 48 5.57 -3.47 16.36
C ALA A 48 4.87 -4.59 15.58
N ASP A 49 3.54 -4.57 15.53
CA ASP A 49 2.73 -5.51 14.75
C ASP A 49 3.08 -5.44 13.26
N GLN A 50 3.27 -4.23 12.72
CA GLN A 50 3.68 -4.01 11.33
C GLN A 50 5.07 -4.59 11.03
N LYS A 51 5.98 -4.62 12.01
CA LYS A 51 7.33 -5.21 11.86
C LYS A 51 7.31 -6.74 11.98
N LEU A 52 6.44 -7.28 12.85
CA LEU A 52 6.38 -8.71 13.17
C LEU A 52 5.65 -9.54 12.10
N GLY A 53 4.86 -8.93 11.22
CA GLY A 53 4.11 -9.69 10.24
C GLY A 53 3.61 -8.88 9.05
N GLN A 54 3.40 -9.60 7.96
CA GLN A 54 2.79 -9.11 6.74
C GLN A 54 1.41 -8.50 7.05
N ASN A 55 1.14 -7.29 6.55
CA ASN A 55 -0.15 -6.63 6.69
C ASN A 55 -1.26 -7.56 6.18
N ARG A 56 -2.01 -8.17 7.11
CA ARG A 56 -3.06 -9.16 6.80
C ARG A 56 -4.08 -8.67 5.78
N PHE A 57 -4.32 -7.37 5.71
CA PHE A 57 -5.26 -6.79 4.75
C PHE A 57 -4.69 -6.81 3.33
N VAL A 58 -3.38 -6.58 3.18
CA VAL A 58 -2.67 -6.68 1.89
C VAL A 58 -2.61 -8.13 1.43
N LEU A 59 -2.29 -9.07 2.33
CA LEU A 59 -2.29 -10.50 1.99
C LEU A 59 -3.66 -10.99 1.51
N ASN A 60 -4.70 -10.68 2.28
CA ASN A 60 -6.05 -11.07 1.92
C ASN A 60 -6.50 -10.40 0.62
N HIS A 61 -6.12 -9.14 0.38
CA HIS A 61 -6.36 -8.48 -0.90
C HIS A 61 -5.74 -9.26 -2.06
N GLY A 62 -4.44 -9.56 -2.01
CA GLY A 62 -3.76 -10.33 -3.06
C GLY A 62 -4.40 -11.70 -3.31
N PHE A 63 -4.78 -12.40 -2.23
CA PHE A 63 -5.48 -13.67 -2.32
C PHE A 63 -6.82 -13.57 -3.08
N TYR A 64 -7.66 -12.58 -2.72
CA TYR A 64 -8.95 -12.40 -3.38
C TYR A 64 -8.84 -11.86 -4.80
N VAL A 65 -7.79 -11.09 -5.13
CA VAL A 65 -7.49 -10.68 -6.51
C VAL A 65 -7.21 -11.91 -7.37
N GLY A 66 -6.37 -12.84 -6.90
CA GLY A 66 -6.08 -14.10 -7.58
C GLY A 66 -7.35 -14.92 -7.82
N LEU A 67 -8.13 -15.17 -6.76
CA LEU A 67 -9.39 -15.92 -6.88
C LEU A 67 -10.40 -15.26 -7.82
N ASN A 68 -10.51 -13.92 -7.83
CA ASN A 68 -11.44 -13.24 -8.72
C ASN A 68 -10.99 -13.28 -10.18
N ALA A 69 -9.68 -13.31 -10.44
CA ALA A 69 -9.14 -13.46 -11.79
C ALA A 69 -9.41 -14.87 -12.36
N GLU A 70 -9.24 -15.90 -11.54
CA GLU A 70 -9.48 -17.30 -11.93
C GLU A 70 -10.98 -17.65 -11.97
N HIS A 71 -11.76 -17.08 -11.05
CA HIS A 71 -13.17 -17.41 -10.84
C HIS A 71 -14.01 -16.15 -10.62
N PRO A 72 -14.33 -15.37 -11.67
CA PRO A 72 -15.03 -14.09 -11.53
C PRO A 72 -16.39 -14.24 -10.84
N ARG A 73 -16.48 -13.79 -9.59
CA ARG A 73 -17.71 -13.86 -8.78
C ARG A 73 -17.91 -12.57 -8.00
N LYS A 74 -19.17 -12.14 -7.89
CA LYS A 74 -19.55 -10.94 -7.12
C LYS A 74 -19.00 -10.95 -5.69
N TYR A 75 -18.91 -12.13 -5.05
CA TYR A 75 -18.34 -12.26 -3.72
C TYR A 75 -16.85 -11.88 -3.68
N PHE A 76 -16.03 -12.42 -4.58
CA PHE A 76 -14.59 -12.11 -4.60
C PHE A 76 -14.33 -10.66 -4.97
N ALA A 77 -15.08 -10.11 -5.93
CA ALA A 77 -15.00 -8.68 -6.25
C ALA A 77 -15.28 -7.77 -5.02
N LEU A 78 -16.26 -8.12 -4.19
CA LEU A 78 -16.55 -7.39 -2.96
C LEU A 78 -15.46 -7.55 -1.90
N GLN A 79 -14.85 -8.73 -1.79
CA GLN A 79 -13.73 -8.96 -0.88
C GLN A 79 -12.49 -8.19 -1.33
N VAL A 80 -12.20 -8.13 -2.63
CA VAL A 80 -11.14 -7.28 -3.20
C VAL A 80 -11.38 -5.83 -2.79
N ALA A 81 -12.58 -5.30 -3.01
CA ALA A 81 -12.91 -3.92 -2.65
C ALA A 81 -12.77 -3.66 -1.14
N LEU A 82 -13.26 -4.58 -0.30
CA LEU A 82 -13.16 -4.47 1.16
C LEU A 82 -11.70 -4.47 1.64
N TYR A 83 -10.89 -5.44 1.19
CA TYR A 83 -9.51 -5.55 1.66
C TYR A 83 -8.61 -4.44 1.11
N ASN A 84 -8.90 -3.91 -0.07
CA ASN A 84 -8.26 -2.69 -0.56
C ASN A 84 -8.56 -1.50 0.39
N LEU A 85 -9.83 -1.32 0.79
CA LEU A 85 -10.20 -0.28 1.74
C LEU A 85 -9.49 -0.46 3.10
N LEU A 86 -9.50 -1.67 3.65
CA LEU A 86 -8.87 -1.98 4.94
C LEU A 86 -7.35 -1.81 4.90
N ALA A 87 -6.69 -2.17 3.79
CA ALA A 87 -5.26 -1.94 3.61
C ALA A 87 -4.92 -0.44 3.61
N ASN A 88 -5.72 0.37 2.92
CA ASN A 88 -5.58 1.84 2.91
C ASN A 88 -5.79 2.43 4.31
N PHE A 89 -6.79 1.96 5.05
CA PHE A 89 -7.00 2.35 6.44
C PHE A 89 -5.85 1.97 7.35
N HIS A 90 -5.31 0.76 7.22
CA HIS A 90 -4.15 0.34 7.97
C HIS A 90 -2.95 1.23 7.71
N ALA A 91 -2.63 1.51 6.45
CA ALA A 91 -1.52 2.39 6.11
C ALA A 91 -1.71 3.83 6.60
N ARG A 92 -2.95 4.34 6.61
CA ARG A 92 -3.25 5.64 7.24
C ARG A 92 -2.95 5.64 8.74
N ARG A 93 -3.31 4.56 9.45
CA ARG A 93 -3.00 4.41 10.89
C ARG A 93 -1.49 4.33 11.12
N ILE A 94 -0.77 3.55 10.31
CA ILE A 94 0.70 3.49 10.36
C ILE A 94 1.31 4.87 10.16
N LYS A 95 0.89 5.60 9.12
CA LYS A 95 1.37 6.96 8.84
C LYS A 95 1.09 7.92 10.00
N ALA A 96 -0.11 7.87 10.58
CA ALA A 96 -0.48 8.73 11.70
C ALA A 96 0.34 8.41 12.95
N ALA A 97 0.48 7.12 13.29
CA ALA A 97 1.25 6.65 14.43
C ALA A 97 2.75 6.99 14.31
N THR A 98 3.36 6.73 13.14
CA THR A 98 4.75 7.12 12.85
C THR A 98 4.95 8.63 13.03
N ALA A 99 4.12 9.45 12.38
CA ALA A 99 4.23 10.90 12.49
C ALA A 99 4.03 11.41 13.92
N TRP A 100 3.13 10.78 14.68
CA TRP A 100 2.86 11.14 16.07
C TRP A 100 4.07 10.87 16.98
N LEU A 101 4.72 9.71 16.81
CA LEU A 101 5.93 9.33 17.55
C LEU A 101 7.14 10.19 17.16
N GLU A 102 7.34 10.45 15.87
CA GLU A 102 8.41 11.32 15.36
C GLU A 102 8.34 12.74 15.95
N ARG A 103 7.14 13.34 15.98
CA ARG A 103 6.92 14.69 16.55
C ARG A 103 7.22 14.78 18.05
N ARG A 104 7.28 13.63 18.73
CA ARG A 104 7.57 13.52 20.17
C ARG A 104 9.02 13.08 20.45
N GLY A 105 9.84 12.92 19.39
CA GLY A 105 11.19 12.40 19.51
C GLY A 105 11.24 10.96 20.02
N LEU A 106 10.15 10.20 19.87
CA LEU A 106 10.04 8.80 20.30
C LEU A 106 10.38 7.80 19.19
N LEU A 107 10.61 8.31 17.98
CA LEU A 107 11.07 7.54 16.84
C LEU A 107 12.06 8.41 16.08
N ASP A 108 13.22 7.86 15.75
CA ASP A 108 14.08 8.48 14.76
C ASP A 108 13.33 8.45 13.41
N PRO A 109 13.29 9.57 12.68
CA PRO A 109 12.65 9.61 11.37
C PRO A 109 13.34 8.58 10.48
N ALA A 110 12.62 7.50 10.16
CA ALA A 110 13.15 6.48 9.28
C ALA A 110 13.33 7.13 7.89
N PRO A 111 14.54 7.11 7.30
CA PRO A 111 14.70 7.62 5.95
C PRO A 111 13.80 6.79 5.04
N ARG A 112 12.85 7.45 4.36
CA ARG A 112 12.10 6.82 3.26
C ARG A 112 13.09 6.48 2.16
N ARG A 113 13.66 5.29 2.22
CA ARG A 113 14.56 4.81 1.18
C ARG A 113 13.71 4.35 0.00
N LEU A 114 13.47 5.27 -0.93
CA LEU A 114 12.88 4.93 -2.23
C LEU A 114 13.74 3.84 -2.88
N LEU A 115 13.08 2.76 -3.31
CA LEU A 115 13.74 1.62 -3.91
C LEU A 115 13.95 1.88 -5.39
N ARG A 116 15.11 1.54 -5.94
CA ARG A 116 15.34 1.72 -7.38
C ARG A 116 14.49 0.73 -8.17
N PRO A 117 13.72 1.17 -9.18
CA PRO A 117 12.96 0.26 -10.04
C PRO A 117 13.81 -0.92 -10.54
N HIS A 118 13.20 -2.10 -10.49
CA HIS A 118 13.80 -3.38 -10.88
C HIS A 118 14.98 -3.87 -10.03
N SER A 119 15.31 -3.22 -8.91
CA SER A 119 16.22 -3.83 -7.92
C SER A 119 15.58 -5.04 -7.24
N PRO A 120 16.39 -5.97 -6.67
CA PRO A 120 15.84 -7.11 -5.92
C PRO A 120 14.89 -6.70 -4.80
N GLU A 121 15.23 -5.63 -4.07
CA GLU A 121 14.42 -5.07 -2.97
C GLU A 121 13.14 -4.42 -3.50
N TRP A 122 13.23 -3.74 -4.65
CA TRP A 122 12.06 -3.19 -5.34
C TRP A 122 11.10 -4.30 -5.76
N PHE A 123 11.59 -5.40 -6.33
CA PHE A 123 10.77 -6.56 -6.66
C PHE A 123 10.20 -7.25 -5.42
N ALA A 124 10.95 -7.29 -4.32
CA ALA A 124 10.43 -7.82 -3.05
C ALA A 124 9.26 -6.97 -2.55
N SER A 125 9.45 -5.65 -2.50
CA SER A 125 8.40 -4.70 -2.11
C SER A 125 7.21 -4.72 -3.07
N LEU A 126 7.44 -4.84 -4.38
CA LEU A 126 6.36 -4.94 -5.36
C LEU A 126 5.62 -6.29 -5.24
N ARG A 127 6.29 -7.41 -5.00
CA ARG A 127 5.61 -8.72 -4.81
C ARG A 127 4.67 -8.72 -3.62
N GLU A 128 5.04 -8.02 -2.56
CA GLU A 128 4.18 -7.86 -1.38
C GLU A 128 2.93 -7.04 -1.69
N TRP A 129 3.04 -6.08 -2.62
CA TRP A 129 1.97 -5.15 -2.96
C TRP A 129 1.10 -5.62 -4.14
N ASP A 130 1.73 -5.89 -5.27
CA ASP A 130 1.13 -6.35 -6.52
C ASP A 130 1.97 -7.52 -7.09
N PRO A 131 1.69 -8.77 -6.65
CA PRO A 131 2.45 -9.93 -7.12
C PRO A 131 2.27 -10.18 -8.62
N LYS A 132 1.14 -9.77 -9.21
CA LYS A 132 0.90 -9.91 -10.65
C LYS A 132 1.79 -8.95 -11.43
N GLN A 133 1.81 -7.67 -11.07
CA GLN A 133 2.70 -6.70 -11.70
C GLN A 133 4.16 -7.08 -11.49
N ALA A 134 4.54 -7.57 -10.31
CA ALA A 134 5.89 -8.06 -10.07
C ALA A 134 6.27 -9.21 -11.01
N ALA A 135 5.38 -10.20 -11.19
CA ALA A 135 5.61 -11.33 -12.09
C ALA A 135 5.68 -10.88 -13.56
N MET A 136 4.78 -10.00 -13.99
CA MET A 136 4.78 -9.43 -15.35
C MET A 136 6.06 -8.63 -15.62
N THR A 137 6.46 -7.77 -14.69
CA THR A 137 7.68 -6.97 -14.79
C THR A 137 8.93 -7.86 -14.80
N ALA A 138 8.97 -8.90 -13.97
CA ALA A 138 10.07 -9.86 -13.95
C ALA A 138 10.18 -10.61 -15.29
N ALA A 139 9.06 -11.07 -15.83
CA ALA A 139 9.02 -11.71 -17.15
C ALA A 139 9.48 -10.75 -18.26
N ALA A 140 9.01 -9.50 -18.24
CA ALA A 140 9.42 -8.44 -19.17
C ALA A 140 10.94 -8.22 -19.14
N THR A 141 11.54 -8.02 -17.96
CA THR A 141 12.99 -7.83 -17.82
C THR A 141 13.80 -9.05 -18.25
N THR A 142 13.24 -10.24 -18.07
CA THR A 142 13.86 -11.50 -18.50
C THR A 142 13.84 -11.64 -20.02
N VAL A 143 12.70 -11.36 -20.66
CA VAL A 143 12.55 -11.39 -22.12
C VAL A 143 13.42 -10.34 -22.80
N ALA A 144 13.47 -9.12 -22.23
CA ALA A 144 14.33 -8.05 -22.73
C ALA A 144 15.83 -8.31 -22.48
N GLY A 145 16.18 -9.21 -21.56
CA GLY A 145 17.57 -9.45 -21.15
C GLY A 145 18.22 -8.27 -20.42
N THR A 146 17.41 -7.29 -19.98
CA THR A 146 17.87 -6.06 -19.33
C THR A 146 16.84 -5.56 -18.32
N PHE A 147 17.32 -4.86 -17.30
CA PHE A 147 16.46 -4.17 -16.35
C PHE A 147 16.09 -2.76 -16.83
N ASN A 148 16.68 -2.25 -17.92
CA ASN A 148 16.48 -0.87 -18.42
C ASN A 148 15.26 -0.70 -19.34
N VAL A 149 14.18 -1.41 -19.03
CA VAL A 149 12.92 -1.38 -19.80
C VAL A 149 11.76 -0.87 -18.95
N CYS A 150 10.67 -0.49 -19.59
CA CYS A 150 9.45 -0.08 -18.92
C CYS A 150 8.83 -1.22 -18.10
N SER A 151 8.41 -0.93 -16.86
CA SER A 151 7.72 -1.87 -15.98
C SER A 151 6.29 -2.24 -16.44
N ILE A 152 5.76 -1.57 -17.47
CA ILE A 152 4.39 -1.80 -18.00
C ILE A 152 4.44 -2.54 -19.33
N CYS A 153 5.20 -2.04 -20.31
CA CYS A 153 5.21 -2.57 -21.67
C CYS A 153 6.52 -3.24 -22.09
N ALA A 154 7.54 -3.28 -21.23
CA ALA A 154 8.88 -3.78 -21.53
C ALA A 154 9.66 -2.99 -22.60
N ASP A 155 9.19 -1.80 -22.98
CA ASP A 155 9.82 -0.97 -24.02
C ASP A 155 11.03 -0.18 -23.51
N ASP A 156 11.89 0.25 -24.43
CA ASP A 156 13.05 1.11 -24.20
C ASP A 156 13.08 2.31 -25.19
N PRO A 157 13.64 3.48 -24.80
CA PRO A 157 14.24 3.79 -23.50
C PRO A 157 13.19 4.04 -22.41
N ALA A 158 13.54 3.72 -21.17
CA ALA A 158 12.71 3.97 -19.99
C ALA A 158 13.48 4.71 -18.89
N ARG A 159 12.75 5.50 -18.09
CA ARG A 159 13.30 6.33 -16.99
C ARG A 159 12.64 5.97 -15.68
N ASP A 160 13.37 6.21 -14.58
CA ASP A 160 12.86 5.99 -13.24
C ASP A 160 12.04 7.19 -12.77
N TYR A 161 10.89 6.90 -12.15
CA TYR A 161 9.99 7.88 -11.59
C TYR A 161 9.61 7.48 -10.16
N ALA A 162 9.47 8.48 -9.29
CA ALA A 162 8.88 8.35 -7.97
C ALA A 162 7.43 8.82 -8.01
N LEU A 163 6.56 8.10 -7.31
CA LEU A 163 5.19 8.55 -7.05
C LEU A 163 5.24 9.65 -5.98
N VAL A 164 4.77 10.85 -6.31
CA VAL A 164 4.66 11.98 -5.36
C VAL A 164 3.76 11.60 -4.19
N ARG A 165 2.73 10.80 -4.46
CA ARG A 165 1.83 10.21 -3.47
C ARG A 165 1.90 8.69 -3.62
N PRO A 166 2.93 8.04 -3.06
CA PRO A 166 3.09 6.61 -3.23
C PRO A 166 1.93 5.88 -2.55
N PRO A 167 1.55 4.69 -3.05
CA PRO A 167 0.57 3.84 -2.42
C PRO A 167 0.98 3.50 -0.98
N ALA A 168 -0.02 3.11 -0.20
CA ALA A 168 0.08 2.65 1.17
C ALA A 168 1.17 1.59 1.42
N ALA A 169 1.43 0.75 0.42
CA ALA A 169 2.49 -0.26 0.39
C ALA A 169 3.03 -0.38 -1.05
N GLY A 170 4.18 -1.04 -1.18
CA GLY A 170 4.92 -1.14 -2.45
C GLY A 170 6.07 -0.12 -2.54
N PRO A 171 6.87 -0.20 -3.63
CA PRO A 171 8.17 0.48 -3.68
C PRO A 171 8.08 2.00 -3.85
N GLY A 172 6.92 2.55 -4.23
CA GLY A 172 6.73 3.99 -4.44
C GLY A 172 7.48 4.58 -5.65
N THR A 173 8.12 3.73 -6.45
CA THR A 173 8.85 4.08 -7.66
C THR A 173 8.51 3.12 -8.79
N ILE A 174 8.67 3.57 -10.03
CA ILE A 174 8.37 2.78 -11.23
C ILE A 174 9.27 3.22 -12.39
N ARG A 175 9.59 2.32 -13.32
CA ARG A 175 10.33 2.64 -14.55
C ARG A 175 9.37 2.70 -15.74
N LEU A 176 9.32 3.80 -16.46
CA LEU A 176 8.36 4.00 -17.56
C LEU A 176 9.06 4.50 -18.83
N CYS A 177 8.64 3.99 -19.99
CA CYS A 177 8.89 4.65 -21.27
C CYS A 177 8.00 5.89 -21.41
N ASP A 178 8.28 6.73 -22.40
CA ASP A 178 7.57 8.00 -22.60
C ASP A 178 6.05 7.80 -22.80
N ASP A 179 5.65 6.78 -23.56
CA ASP A 179 4.23 6.45 -23.79
C ASP A 179 3.51 6.06 -22.50
N CYS A 180 4.10 5.14 -21.73
CA CYS A 180 3.53 4.70 -20.46
C CYS A 180 3.55 5.82 -19.42
N PHE A 181 4.56 6.69 -19.43
CA PHE A 181 4.58 7.89 -18.58
C PHE A 181 3.43 8.84 -18.93
N GLY A 182 3.18 9.08 -20.23
CA GLY A 182 2.06 9.89 -20.70
C GLY A 182 0.70 9.38 -20.20
N ILE A 183 0.49 8.06 -20.19
CA ILE A 183 -0.73 7.44 -19.67
C ILE A 183 -0.79 7.52 -18.14
N GLN A 184 0.30 7.13 -17.46
CA GLN A 184 0.31 7.05 -16.00
C GLN A 184 0.23 8.43 -15.33
N SER A 185 0.77 9.47 -15.96
CA SER A 185 0.76 10.84 -15.43
C SER A 185 -0.63 11.48 -15.39
N ILE A 186 -1.62 10.91 -16.09
CA ILE A 186 -3.02 11.35 -16.04
C ILE A 186 -3.61 11.11 -14.64
N ASP A 187 -3.42 9.90 -14.11
CA ASP A 187 -4.01 9.47 -12.85
C ASP A 187 -3.04 9.56 -11.66
N ASN A 188 -1.73 9.56 -11.92
CA ASN A 188 -0.68 9.56 -10.91
C ASN A 188 0.26 10.75 -11.04
N SER A 189 0.55 11.43 -9.93
CA SER A 189 1.60 12.45 -9.89
C SER A 189 2.96 11.77 -9.76
N LEU A 190 3.80 11.92 -10.78
CA LEU A 190 5.12 11.30 -10.91
C LEU A 190 6.21 12.36 -11.03
N GLU A 191 7.34 12.13 -10.38
CA GLU A 191 8.55 12.97 -10.47
C GLU A 191 9.75 12.11 -10.88
N PRO A 192 10.76 12.66 -11.57
CA PRO A 192 12.00 11.93 -11.88
C PRO A 192 12.67 11.39 -10.60
N PHE A 193 13.14 10.14 -10.64
CA PHE A 193 13.86 9.47 -9.57
C PHE A 193 15.36 9.30 -9.87
#